data_AF-A0A7V0NY99-F1
#
_entry.id   AF-A0A7V0NY99-F1
#
_cell.length_a   1.000
_cell.length_b   1.000
_cell.length_c   1.000
_cell.angle_alpha   90.00
_cell.angle_beta   90.00
_cell.angle_gamma   90.00
#
_symmetry.space_group_name_H-M   'P 1'
#
loop_
_entity.id
_entity.type
_entity.pdbx_description
1 polymer ?
#
loop_
_entity_poly.entity_id
_entity_poly.type
_entity_poly.pdbx_seq_one_letter_code
_entity_poly.pdbx_strand_id
1 'polypeptide(L)'
;MADTEQPAVSLTVYVEDIETAGKEIEAAITRLNGKMIRTESFEDKDVLIAELNAEKADELNERLGQIGEVKGKEALLALEDKEPLSPGVVGIKIEIVRVSGHIK
;
A
#
# COMPACT_ATOMS: atom_id res chain seq x y z
N MET A 1 11.63 -18.65 -15.20
CA MET A 1 10.46 -19.08 -14.39
C MET A 1 10.04 -17.84 -13.65
N ALA A 2 8.77 -17.45 -13.75
CA ALA A 2 8.29 -16.18 -13.19
C ALA A 2 7.91 -16.44 -11.73
N ASP A 3 8.91 -16.36 -10.85
CA ASP A 3 8.71 -16.30 -9.40
C ASP A 3 8.07 -14.94 -9.10
N THR A 4 6.79 -14.83 -9.42
CA THR A 4 5.98 -13.68 -9.08
C THR A 4 5.67 -13.88 -7.61
N GLU A 5 6.52 -13.36 -6.72
CA GLU A 5 6.21 -13.21 -5.31
C GLU A 5 4.95 -12.36 -5.24
N GLN A 6 3.79 -13.02 -5.26
CA GLN A 6 2.52 -12.31 -5.26
C GLN A 6 2.45 -11.56 -3.93
N PRO A 7 2.25 -10.23 -3.96
CA PRO A 7 2.15 -9.44 -2.74
C PRO A 7 1.04 -10.04 -1.88
N ALA A 8 1.33 -10.30 -0.61
CA ALA A 8 0.41 -10.91 0.34
C ALA A 8 -0.85 -10.05 0.53
N VAL A 9 -0.71 -8.73 0.38
CA VAL A 9 -1.81 -7.78 0.45
C VAL A 9 -1.79 -6.87 -0.77
N SER A 10 -2.96 -6.60 -1.34
CA SER A 10 -3.15 -5.60 -2.39
C SER A 10 -4.24 -4.61 -1.98
N LEU A 11 -3.92 -3.32 -2.08
CA LEU A 11 -4.83 -2.21 -1.76
C LEU A 11 -4.84 -1.18 -2.89
N THR A 12 -5.92 -0.42 -2.95
CA THR A 12 -6.07 0.71 -3.87
C THR A 12 -6.32 1.98 -3.08
N VAL A 13 -5.60 3.05 -3.40
CA VAL A 13 -5.74 4.37 -2.80
C VAL A 13 -6.19 5.34 -3.87
N TYR A 14 -7.39 5.88 -3.70
CA TYR A 14 -7.99 6.85 -4.61
C TYR A 14 -7.63 8.26 -4.18
N VAL A 15 -6.99 9.03 -5.07
CA VAL A 15 -6.41 10.35 -4.77
C VAL A 15 -6.66 11.34 -5.91
N GLU A 16 -6.60 12.64 -5.64
CA GLU A 16 -6.72 13.68 -6.69
C GLU A 16 -5.39 13.89 -7.44
N ASP A 17 -4.27 13.75 -6.73
CA ASP A 17 -2.92 13.95 -7.25
C ASP A 17 -2.03 12.72 -6.99
N ILE A 18 -1.73 11.96 -8.05
CA ILE A 18 -0.95 10.71 -7.95
C ILE A 18 0.48 10.99 -7.52
N GLU A 19 1.11 12.03 -8.06
CA GLU A 19 2.54 12.29 -7.81
C GLU A 19 2.81 12.65 -6.34
N THR A 20 1.98 13.53 -5.77
CA THR A 20 2.08 13.90 -4.35
C THR A 20 1.76 12.71 -3.46
N ALA A 21 0.66 12.00 -3.74
CA ALA A 21 0.29 10.80 -2.97
C ALA A 21 1.39 9.73 -3.03
N GLY A 22 1.99 9.48 -4.18
CA GLY A 22 3.08 8.50 -4.34
C GLY A 22 4.26 8.80 -3.44
N LYS A 23 4.69 10.07 -3.38
CA LYS A 23 5.78 10.52 -2.49
C LYS A 23 5.40 10.39 -1.01
N GLU A 24 4.17 10.73 -0.65
CA GLU A 24 3.70 10.61 0.74
C GLU A 24 3.58 9.16 1.20
N ILE A 25 3.10 8.26 0.33
CA ILE A 25 3.00 6.83 0.61
C ILE A 25 4.39 6.20 0.73
N GLU A 26 5.32 6.52 -0.17
CA GLU A 26 6.71 6.05 -0.09
C GLU A 26 7.38 6.51 1.23
N ALA A 27 7.18 7.79 1.60
CA ALA A 27 7.68 8.32 2.86
C ALA A 27 7.03 7.66 4.08
N ALA A 28 5.73 7.34 4.03
CA ALA A 28 5.04 6.62 5.08
C ALA A 28 5.64 5.22 5.28
N ILE A 29 5.80 4.45 4.20
CA ILE A 29 6.41 3.11 4.24
C ILE A 29 7.82 3.17 4.84
N THR A 30 8.65 4.10 4.37
CA THR A 30 10.03 4.26 4.86
C THR A 30 10.06 4.61 6.35
N ARG A 31 9.16 5.49 6.82
CA ARG A 31 9.04 5.87 8.24
C ARG A 31 8.62 4.70 9.14
N LEU A 32 7.85 3.76 8.58
CA LEU A 32 7.43 2.54 9.27
C LEU A 32 8.47 1.41 9.19
N ASN A 33 9.71 1.74 8.81
CA ASN A 33 10.80 0.79 8.60
C ASN A 33 10.49 -0.25 7.49
N GLY A 34 9.55 0.08 6.60
CA GLY A 34 9.28 -0.70 5.39
C GLY A 34 10.33 -0.43 4.31
N LYS A 35 10.33 -1.30 3.31
CA LYS A 35 11.27 -1.26 2.19
C LYS A 35 10.51 -1.22 0.87
N MET A 36 10.75 -0.19 0.07
CA MET A 36 10.28 -0.15 -1.31
C MET A 36 11.01 -1.20 -2.15
N ILE A 37 10.26 -2.05 -2.82
CA ILE A 37 10.79 -3.08 -3.73
C ILE A 37 10.79 -2.55 -5.15
N ARG A 38 9.65 -1.98 -5.58
CA ARG A 38 9.51 -1.43 -6.93
C ARG A 38 8.38 -0.40 -6.98
N THR A 39 8.56 0.57 -7.86
CA THR A 39 7.53 1.51 -8.26
C THR A 39 7.33 1.41 -9.76
N GLU A 40 6.08 1.34 -10.21
CA GLU A 40 5.70 1.34 -11.61
C GLU A 40 4.70 2.48 -11.84
N SER A 41 5.12 3.47 -12.62
CA SER A 41 4.28 4.63 -12.94
C SER A 41 3.63 4.48 -14.31
N PHE A 42 2.36 4.84 -14.38
CA PHE A 42 1.53 4.84 -15.60
C PHE A 42 0.84 6.20 -15.75
N GLU A 43 0.18 6.43 -16.89
CA GLU A 43 -0.46 7.72 -17.20
C GLU A 43 -1.54 8.11 -16.16
N ASP A 44 -2.34 7.14 -15.70
CA ASP A 44 -3.49 7.38 -14.82
C ASP A 44 -3.38 6.71 -13.44
N LYS A 45 -2.24 6.05 -13.16
CA LYS A 45 -2.02 5.33 -11.89
C LYS A 45 -0.56 5.10 -11.59
N ASP A 46 -0.24 4.98 -10.31
CA ASP A 46 1.04 4.45 -9.84
C ASP A 46 0.82 3.14 -9.09
N VAL A 47 1.76 2.21 -9.23
CA VAL A 47 1.77 0.94 -8.50
C VAL A 47 3.05 0.86 -7.69
N LEU A 48 2.89 0.82 -6.37
CA LEU A 48 3.97 0.69 -5.39
C LEU A 48 3.97 -0.74 -4.86
N ILE A 49 5.13 -1.39 -4.88
CA ILE A 49 5.35 -2.70 -4.29
C ILE A 49 6.38 -2.51 -3.18
N ALA A 50 6.00 -2.86 -1.96
CA ALA A 50 6.81 -2.67 -0.78
C ALA A 50 6.74 -3.88 0.15
N GLU A 51 7.73 -3.98 1.03
CA GLU A 51 7.76 -4.88 2.15
C GLU A 51 7.52 -4.08 3.43
N LEU A 52 6.62 -4.54 4.29
CA LEU A 52 6.35 -3.92 5.59
C LEU A 52 6.18 -4.99 6.65
N ASN A 53 6.59 -4.70 7.88
CA ASN A 53 6.29 -5.59 9.00
C ASN A 53 4.76 -5.59 9.27
N ALA A 54 4.18 -6.78 9.41
CA ALA A 54 2.75 -6.96 9.67
C ALA A 54 2.25 -6.15 10.88
N GLU A 55 3.08 -5.94 11.91
CA GLU A 55 2.75 -5.10 13.09
C GLU A 55 2.51 -3.62 12.75
N LYS A 56 2.93 -3.17 11.56
CA LYS A 56 2.77 -1.78 11.08
C LYS A 56 1.60 -1.63 10.11
N ALA A 57 0.81 -2.68 9.90
CA ALA A 57 -0.29 -2.68 8.96
C ALA A 57 -1.38 -1.65 9.32
N ASP A 58 -1.79 -1.59 10.60
CA ASP A 58 -2.75 -0.60 11.09
C ASP A 58 -2.22 0.83 10.92
N GLU A 59 -0.97 1.08 11.35
CA GLU A 59 -0.34 2.41 11.24
C GLU A 59 -0.18 2.85 9.77
N LEU A 60 0.11 1.92 8.85
CA LEU A 60 0.10 2.21 7.41
C LEU A 60 -1.32 2.54 6.94
N ASN A 61 -2.33 1.74 7.31
CA ASN A 61 -3.71 1.95 6.91
C ASN A 61 -4.23 3.34 7.34
N GLU A 62 -3.94 3.77 8.57
CA GLU A 62 -4.30 5.10 9.05
C GLU A 62 -3.68 6.20 8.20
N ARG A 63 -2.37 6.10 7.89
CA ARG A 63 -1.67 7.07 7.03
C ARG A 63 -2.23 7.10 5.62
N LEU A 64 -2.51 5.95 5.02
CA LEU A 64 -3.11 5.87 3.69
C LEU A 64 -4.50 6.52 3.66
N GLY A 65 -5.28 6.36 4.74
CA GLY A 65 -6.58 7.00 4.90
C GLY A 65 -6.51 8.53 5.04
N GLN A 66 -5.37 9.09 5.44
CA GLN A 66 -5.14 10.54 5.45
C GLN A 66 -4.78 11.09 4.05
N ILE A 67 -4.24 10.24 3.18
CA ILE A 67 -3.82 10.59 1.81
C ILE A 67 -4.99 10.48 0.84
N GLY A 68 -5.86 9.48 1.01
CA GLY A 68 -7.00 9.26 0.12
C GLY A 68 -7.93 8.15 0.57
N GLU A 69 -8.91 7.81 -0.29
CA GLU A 69 -9.83 6.72 0.01
C GLU A 69 -9.17 5.36 -0.24
N VAL A 70 -9.05 4.55 0.81
CA VAL A 70 -8.41 3.22 0.75
C VAL A 70 -9.46 2.12 0.55
N LYS A 71 -9.31 1.32 -0.52
CA LYS A 71 -10.01 0.04 -0.72
C LYS A 71 -9.07 -1.14 -0.47
N GLY A 72 -9.63 -2.22 0.05
CA GLY A 72 -8.85 -3.43 0.40
C GLY A 72 -8.16 -3.37 1.77
N LYS A 73 -8.45 -2.35 2.59
CA LYS A 73 -7.89 -2.20 3.95
C LYS A 73 -8.16 -3.39 4.88
N GLU A 74 -9.24 -4.13 4.65
CA GLU A 74 -9.57 -5.34 5.41
C GLU A 74 -8.48 -6.42 5.27
N ALA A 75 -7.87 -6.54 4.08
CA ALA A 75 -6.78 -7.49 3.84
C ALA A 75 -5.48 -7.05 4.53
N LEU A 76 -5.27 -5.75 4.69
CA LEU A 76 -4.14 -5.18 5.41
C LEU A 76 -4.29 -5.41 6.92
N LEU A 77 -5.47 -5.15 7.48
CA LEU A 77 -5.79 -5.35 8.90
C LEU A 77 -5.83 -6.84 9.30
N ALA A 78 -6.16 -7.74 8.37
CA ALA A 78 -6.14 -9.18 8.60
C ALA A 78 -4.72 -9.76 8.83
N LEU A 79 -3.66 -8.94 8.68
CA LEU A 79 -2.29 -9.35 8.97
C LEU A 79 -2.00 -9.45 10.48
N GLU A 80 -2.72 -8.71 11.32
CA GLU A 80 -2.53 -8.74 12.78
C GLU A 80 -3.16 -9.97 13.45
N ASP A 81 -4.18 -10.56 12.84
CA ASP A 81 -4.98 -11.64 13.43
C ASP A 81 -4.38 -13.05 13.21
N LYS A 82 -3.32 -13.17 12.39
CA LYS A 82 -2.68 -14.48 12.16
C LYS A 82 -1.72 -14.80 13.31
N GLU A 83 -1.99 -15.93 13.98
CA GLU A 83 -1.16 -16.45 15.08
C GLU A 83 0.35 -16.32 14.78
N PRO A 84 1.15 -15.84 15.75
CA PRO A 84 2.54 -15.44 15.54
C PRO A 84 3.45 -16.66 15.41
N LEU A 85 3.41 -17.34 14.28
CA LEU A 85 4.44 -18.30 13.90
C LEU A 85 5.63 -17.61 13.24
N SER A 86 5.50 -16.34 12.82
CA SER A 86 6.61 -15.42 12.56
C SER A 86 6.07 -13.97 12.48
N PRO A 87 6.67 -12.97 13.16
CA PRO A 87 6.46 -11.57 12.81
C PRO A 87 7.09 -11.35 11.43
N GLY A 88 6.28 -11.59 10.41
CA GLY A 88 6.73 -11.60 9.03
C GLY A 88 6.76 -10.18 8.47
N VAL A 89 7.88 -9.83 7.83
CA VAL A 89 7.85 -8.83 6.77
C VAL A 89 6.97 -9.39 5.66
N VAL A 90 5.97 -8.63 5.22
CA VAL A 90 5.01 -9.02 4.20
C VAL A 90 5.09 -8.09 3.00
N GLY A 91 4.92 -8.67 1.81
CA GLY A 91 4.78 -7.91 0.57
C GLY A 91 3.41 -7.25 0.48
N ILE A 92 3.40 -5.94 0.25
CA ILE A 92 2.21 -5.12 0.06
C ILE A 92 2.30 -4.45 -1.32
N LYS A 93 1.20 -4.53 -2.06
CA LYS A 93 1.00 -3.77 -3.30
C LYS A 93 -0.02 -2.67 -3.06
N ILE A 94 0.33 -1.45 -3.43
CA ILE A 94 -0.51 -0.27 -3.31
C ILE A 94 -0.69 0.33 -4.70
N GLU A 95 -1.94 0.36 -5.17
CA GLU A 95 -2.31 0.99 -6.44
C GLU A 95 -2.88 2.38 -6.15
N ILE A 96 -2.19 3.42 -6.60
CA ILE A 96 -2.62 4.81 -6.48
C ILE A 96 -3.37 5.15 -7.75
N VAL A 97 -4.65 5.48 -7.63
CA VAL A 97 -5.52 5.74 -8.77
C VAL A 97 -6.07 7.15 -8.66
N ARG A 98 -5.99 7.91 -9.76
CA ARG A 98 -6.61 9.24 -9.80
C ARG A 98 -8.12 9.12 -9.75
N VAL A 99 -8.77 9.87 -8.86
CA VAL A 99 -10.21 10.10 -8.97
C VAL A 99 -10.45 11.06 -10.12
N SER A 100 -10.83 10.53 -11.29
CA SER A 100 -11.38 11.36 -12.36
C SER A 100 -12.73 11.88 -11.87
N GLY A 101 -12.80 13.18 -11.55
CA GLY A 101 -13.97 13.82 -10.98
C GLY A 101 -15.25 13.52 -11.77
N HIS A 102 -16.05 12.60 -11.25
CA HIS A 102 -17.48 12.45 -11.47
C HIS A 102 -18.07 11.72 -10.26
N ILE A 103 -17.83 12.26 -9.07
CA ILE A 103 -18.77 12.03 -7.95
C ILE A 103 -19.89 13.04 -8.20
N LYS A 104 -20.97 12.54 -8.83
CA LYS A 104 -22.18 13.30 -9.14
C LYS A 104 -23.04 13.47 -7.89
#